data_AF-A0A235IKJ3-F1
#
_entry.id   AF-A0A235IKJ3-F1
#
_cell.length_a   1.000
_cell.length_b   1.000
_cell.length_c   1.000
_cell.angle_alpha   90.00
_cell.angle_beta   90.00
_cell.angle_gamma   90.00
#
_symmetry.space_group_name_H-M   'P 1'
#
loop_
_entity.id
_entity.type
_entity.pdbx_description
1 polymer ?
#
loop_
_entity_poly.entity_id
_entity_poly.type
_entity_poly.pdbx_seq_one_letter_code
_entity_poly.pdbx_strand_id
1 'polypeptide(L)' 'MSLFDALITQLYAGETEDLELLHRVIQVGALPIDWRNYFQQKIEKLNR' A
#
# COMPACT_ATOMS: atom_id res chain seq x y z
N MET A 1 9.41 2.35 15.50
CA MET A 1 8.53 2.56 14.34
C MET A 1 9.41 3.07 13.21
N SER A 2 9.65 2.29 12.18
CA SER A 2 10.36 2.80 10.99
C SER A 2 9.40 3.66 10.18
N LEU A 3 9.91 4.63 9.42
CA LEU A 3 9.09 5.48 8.53
C LEU A 3 8.23 4.65 7.57
N PHE A 4 8.69 3.43 7.23
CA PHE A 4 7.96 2.46 6.43
C PHE A 4 6.69 1.94 7.11
N ASP A 5 6.73 1.67 8.42
CA ASP A 5 5.57 1.15 9.18
C ASP A 5 4.46 2.21 9.27
N ALA A 6 4.85 3.48 9.45
CA ALA A 6 3.90 4.59 9.49
C ALA A 6 3.21 4.81 8.13
N LEU A 7 3.98 4.72 7.03
CA LEU A 7 3.46 4.87 5.68
C LEU A 7 2.46 3.76 5.32
N ILE A 8 2.78 2.50 5.64
CA ILE A 8 1.88 1.37 5.43
C ILE A 8 0.60 1.52 6.27
N THR A 9 0.72 1.99 7.51
CA THR A 9 -0.44 2.24 8.38
C THR A 9 -1.39 3.27 7.78
N GLN A 10 -0.87 4.37 7.24
CA GLN A 10 -1.70 5.39 6.57
C GLN A 10 -2.37 4.88 5.29
N LEU A 11 -1.63 4.14 4.46
CA LEU A 11 -2.17 3.53 3.24
C LEU A 11 -3.25 2.49 3.56
N TYR A 12 -3.10 1.75 4.66
CA TYR A 12 -4.08 0.77 5.13
C TYR A 12 -5.32 1.43 5.74
N ALA A 13 -5.13 2.45 6.58
CA ALA A 13 -6.22 3.22 7.18
C ALA A 13 -7.09 3.94 6.13
N GLY A 14 -6.63 4.00 4.88
CA GLY A 14 -7.35 4.69 3.81
C GLY A 14 -7.27 6.20 3.94
N GLU A 15 -6.36 6.70 4.76
CA GLU A 15 -6.10 8.14 4.91
C GLU A 15 -5.45 8.73 3.65
N THR A 16 -4.90 7.88 2.79
CA THR A 16 -4.43 8.27 1.46
C THR A 16 -4.81 7.22 0.40
N GLU A 17 -5.35 7.71 -0.71
CA GLU A 17 -5.67 6.93 -1.92
C GLU A 17 -4.66 7.21 -3.03
N ASP A 18 -3.47 7.69 -2.65
CA ASP A 18 -2.40 8.01 -3.57
C ASP A 18 -1.90 6.74 -4.29
N LEU A 19 -2.27 6.65 -5.57
CA LEU A 19 -1.92 5.55 -6.46
C LEU A 19 -0.41 5.38 -6.60
N GLU A 20 0.37 6.48 -6.64
CA GLU A 20 1.82 6.40 -6.74
C GLU A 20 2.43 5.78 -5.48
N LEU A 21 1.95 6.17 -4.29
CA LEU A 21 2.38 5.57 -3.03
C LEU A 21 1.99 4.10 -2.92
N LEU A 22 0.79 3.72 -3.38
CA LEU A 22 0.35 2.32 -3.43
C LEU A 22 1.26 1.49 -4.35
N HIS A 23 1.59 2.00 -5.55
CA HIS A 23 2.51 1.35 -6.48
C HIS A 23 3.92 1.21 -5.90
N ARG A 24 4.39 2.20 -5.13
CA ARG A 24 5.71 2.17 -4.49
C ARG A 24 5.79 1.17 -3.34
N VAL A 25 4.72 1.04 -2.53
CA VAL A 25 4.68 0.10 -1.41
C VAL A 25 4.69 -1.36 -1.87
N ILE A 26 3.95 -1.70 -2.92
CA ILE A 26 3.96 -3.07 -3.44
C ILE A 26 5.33 -3.48 -4.00
N GLN A 27 6.21 -2.55 -4.36
CA GLN A 27 7.57 -2.87 -4.83
C GLN A 27 8.54 -3.22 -3.69
N VAL A 28 8.17 -2.99 -2.43
CA VAL A 28 9.06 -3.31 -1.31
C VAL A 28 9.14 -4.82 -1.11
N GLY A 29 10.35 -5.37 -1.22
CA GLY A 29 10.60 -6.81 -1.10
C GLY A 29 10.29 -7.39 0.29
N ALA A 30 10.35 -6.57 1.33
CA ALA A 30 9.99 -6.95 2.70
C ALA A 30 8.47 -6.94 2.97
N LEU A 31 7.65 -6.56 1.98
CA LEU A 31 6.19 -6.53 2.15
C LEU A 31 5.62 -7.96 2.18
N PRO A 32 4.86 -8.35 3.21
CA PRO A 32 4.21 -9.65 3.26
C PRO A 32 3.24 -9.86 2.09
N ILE A 33 3.03 -11.12 1.69
CA ILE A 33 2.20 -11.46 0.53
C ILE A 33 0.73 -11.04 0.71
N ASP A 34 0.18 -11.18 1.92
CA ASP A 34 -1.21 -10.78 2.21
C ASP A 34 -1.42 -9.27 2.04
N TRP A 35 -0.43 -8.47 2.46
CA TRP A 35 -0.44 -7.02 2.31
C TRP A 35 -0.27 -6.61 0.84
N ARG A 36 0.59 -7.31 0.10
CA ARG A 36 0.75 -7.12 -1.35
C ARG A 36 -0.56 -7.36 -2.09
N ASN A 37 -1.26 -8.44 -1.78
CA ASN A 37 -2.56 -8.77 -2.37
C ASN A 37 -3.62 -7.71 -2.03
N TYR A 38 -3.68 -7.25 -0.78
CA TYR A 38 -4.59 -6.17 -0.36
C TYR A 38 -4.36 -4.88 -1.15
N PHE A 39 -3.11 -4.42 -1.26
CA PHE A 39 -2.80 -3.20 -1.98
C PHE A 39 -3.01 -3.32 -3.49
N GLN A 40 -2.75 -4.48 -4.09
CA GLN A 40 -3.08 -4.71 -5.50
C GLN A 40 -4.59 -4.58 -5.77
N GLN A 41 -5.44 -5.20 -4.94
CA GLN A 41 -6.89 -5.07 -5.09
C GLN A 41 -7.37 -3.63 -4.90
N LYS A 42 -6.72 -2.87 -4.01
CA LYS A 42 -7.02 -1.45 -3.80
C LYS A 42 -6.66 -0.61 -5.03
N ILE A 43 -5.50 -0.85 -5.64
CA ILE A 43 -5.09 -0.21 -6.91
C ILE A 43 -6.10 -0.51 -8.03
N GLU A 44 -6.52 -1.78 -8.18
CA GLU A 44 -7.51 -2.16 -9.20
C GLU A 44 -8.86 -1.46 -9.02
N LYS A 45 -9.27 -1.18 -7.78
CA LYS A 45 -10.50 -0.42 -7.48
C LYS A 45 -10.35 1.07 -7.79
N LEU A 46 -9.18 1.66 -7.56
CA LEU A 46 -8.93 3.10 -7.77
C LEU A 46 -8.69 3.46 -9.24
N ASN A 47 -8.19 2.52 -10.05
CA ASN A 47 -7.98 2.71 -11.49
C ASN A 47 -9.24 2.50 -12.36
N ARG A 48 -10.42 2.33 -11.74
CA ARG A 48 -11.68 1.97 -12.42
C ARG A 48 -12.65 3.14 -12.44
#